data_AF-A0A955U832-F1
#
_entry.id   AF-A0A955U832-F1
#
_cell.length_a   1.000
_cell.length_b   1.000
_cell.length_c   1.000
_cell.angle_alpha   90.00
_cell.angle_beta   90.00
_cell.angle_gamma   90.00
#
_symmetry.space_group_name_H-M   'P 1'
#
loop_
_entity.id
_entity.type
_entity.pdbx_description
1 polymer ?
#
loop_
_entity_poly.entity_id
_entity_poly.type
_entity_poly.pdbx_seq_one_letter_code
_entity_poly.pdbx_strand_id
1 'polypeptide(L)'
;MMTLLLAAMAWAADPTIEELLLATDDAGRGDQSVAVIQMHVKTDRYERTMKMQAWAKGTERTLVRILEPAKDAGVTTLKVDD
;
A
#
# COMPACT_ATOMS: atom_id res chain seq x y z
N MET A 1 -4.52 28.94 -42.57
CA MET A 1 -4.94 27.55 -42.33
C MET A 1 -4.26 27.01 -41.07
N MET A 2 -4.32 27.78 -39.97
CA MET A 2 -3.65 27.50 -38.68
C MET A 2 -4.70 27.24 -37.58
N THR A 3 -5.98 27.14 -37.96
CA THR A 3 -7.12 27.15 -37.04
C THR A 3 -7.77 25.77 -36.87
N LEU A 4 -7.26 24.74 -37.56
CA LEU A 4 -7.86 23.39 -37.53
C LEU A 4 -7.08 22.38 -36.67
N LEU A 5 -6.01 22.81 -35.97
CA LEU A 5 -5.20 21.91 -35.15
C LEU A 5 -5.52 21.93 -33.64
N LEU A 6 -6.33 22.89 -33.16
CA LEU A 6 -6.62 23.01 -31.73
C LEU A 6 -7.89 22.27 -31.26
N ALA A 7 -8.76 21.82 -32.17
CA ALA A 7 -10.04 21.18 -31.79
C ALA A 7 -9.92 19.66 -31.51
N ALA A 8 -8.75 19.05 -31.72
CA ALA A 8 -8.52 17.64 -31.43
C ALA A 8 -7.93 17.37 -30.03
N MET A 9 -7.52 18.42 -29.30
CA MET A 9 -7.06 18.31 -27.92
C MET A 9 -8.22 18.60 -26.97
N ALA A 10 -9.04 17.60 -26.64
CA ALA A 10 -9.79 17.47 -25.37
C ALA A 10 -11.06 16.60 -25.48
N TRP A 11 -11.03 15.51 -26.25
CA TRP A 11 -11.85 14.34 -25.90
C TRP A 11 -10.98 13.36 -25.12
N ALA A 12 -10.57 13.77 -23.92
CA ALA A 12 -10.23 12.80 -22.90
C ALA A 12 -11.55 12.39 -22.26
N ALA A 13 -11.88 11.10 -22.29
CA ALA A 13 -12.99 10.59 -21.49
C ALA A 13 -12.69 10.91 -20.02
N ASP A 14 -13.71 11.32 -19.26
CA ASP A 14 -13.56 11.47 -17.82
C ASP A 14 -13.08 10.14 -17.22
N PRO A 15 -12.06 10.14 -16.35
CA PRO A 15 -11.58 8.93 -15.75
C PRO A 15 -12.70 8.28 -14.94
N THR A 16 -12.78 6.96 -15.02
CA THR A 16 -13.67 6.16 -14.20
C THR A 16 -13.29 6.30 -12.71
N ILE A 17 -14.25 5.98 -11.83
CA ILE A 17 -13.99 5.95 -10.38
C ILE A 17 -12.83 4.99 -10.05
N GLU A 18 -12.74 3.86 -10.76
CA GLU A 18 -11.68 2.88 -10.56
C GLU A 18 -10.30 3.45 -10.93
N GLU A 19 -10.18 4.13 -12.08
CA GLU A 19 -8.94 4.78 -12.49
C GLU A 19 -8.49 5.86 -11.51
N LEU A 20 -9.43 6.64 -10.96
CA LEU A 20 -9.14 7.65 -9.94
C LEU A 20 -8.65 7.02 -8.63
N LEU A 21 -9.27 5.92 -8.20
CA LEU A 21 -8.85 5.18 -7.00
C LEU A 21 -7.45 4.59 -7.20
N LEU A 22 -7.21 3.92 -8.33
CA LEU A 22 -5.91 3.34 -8.68
C LEU A 22 -4.82 4.40 -8.73
N ALA A 23 -5.05 5.52 -9.41
CA ALA A 23 -4.07 6.60 -9.48
C ALA A 23 -3.74 7.19 -8.11
N THR A 24 -4.74 7.30 -7.23
CA THR A 24 -4.56 7.80 -5.85
C THR A 24 -3.76 6.80 -5.01
N ASP A 25 -4.09 5.52 -5.12
CA ASP A 25 -3.39 4.43 -4.43
C ASP A 25 -1.93 4.33 -4.88
N ASP A 26 -1.68 4.41 -6.18
CA ASP A 26 -0.33 4.35 -6.76
C ASP A 26 0.52 5.54 -6.33
N ALA A 27 -0.06 6.74 -6.32
CA ALA A 27 0.61 7.94 -5.84
C ALA A 27 1.05 7.83 -4.37
N GLY A 28 0.28 7.11 -3.53
CA GLY A 28 0.59 6.93 -2.11
C GLY A 28 1.56 5.77 -1.82
N ARG A 29 1.62 4.75 -2.68
CA ARG A 29 2.27 3.46 -2.39
C ARG A 29 3.78 3.47 -2.65
N GLY A 30 4.23 4.22 -3.66
CA GLY A 30 5.62 4.18 -4.15
C GLY A 30 6.05 2.79 -4.64
N ASP A 31 7.19 2.69 -5.32
CA ASP A 31 7.68 1.40 -5.84
C ASP A 31 8.08 0.42 -4.74
N GLN A 32 8.61 0.97 -3.64
CA GLN A 32 9.02 0.25 -2.44
C GLN A 32 8.71 1.10 -1.21
N SER A 33 8.19 0.47 -0.16
CA SER A 33 7.91 1.15 1.10
C SER A 33 8.44 0.36 2.29
N VAL A 34 8.91 1.09 3.31
CA VAL A 34 9.35 0.53 4.59
C VAL A 34 8.65 1.29 5.70
N ALA A 35 8.02 0.56 6.62
CA ALA A 35 7.29 1.14 7.73
C ALA A 35 7.57 0.39 9.03
N VAL A 36 7.62 1.13 10.14
CA VAL A 36 7.55 0.56 11.49
C VAL A 36 6.15 0.87 12.02
N ILE A 37 5.40 -0.18 12.32
CA ILE A 37 3.98 -0.12 12.67
C ILE A 37 3.81 -0.61 14.11
N GLN A 38 3.11 0.16 14.92
CA GLN A 38 2.61 -0.31 16.21
C GLN A 38 1.13 -0.67 16.06
N MET A 39 0.80 -1.93 16.35
CA MET A 39 -0.54 -2.47 16.25
C MET A 39 -1.05 -2.80 17.66
N HIS A 40 -2.19 -2.21 18.02
CA HIS A 40 -2.88 -2.53 19.26
C HIS A 40 -4.10 -3.40 18.92
N VAL A 41 -4.11 -4.64 19.42
CA VAL A 41 -5.18 -5.62 19.17
C VAL A 41 -5.96 -5.83 20.45
N LYS A 42 -7.26 -5.54 20.40
CA LYS A 42 -8.19 -5.73 21.52
C LYS A 42 -9.35 -6.61 21.10
N THR A 43 -9.56 -7.69 21.85
CA THR A 43 -10.68 -8.63 21.69
C THR A 43 -11.26 -8.94 23.07
N ASP A 44 -12.42 -9.57 23.16
CA ASP A 44 -13.03 -9.97 24.44
C ASP A 44 -12.13 -10.90 25.29
N ARG A 45 -11.19 -11.60 24.65
CA ARG A 45 -10.33 -12.61 25.30
C ARG A 45 -8.95 -12.10 25.66
N TYR A 46 -8.44 -11.09 24.95
CA TYR A 46 -7.09 -10.59 25.16
C TYR A 46 -6.90 -9.18 24.58
N GLU A 47 -5.94 -8.47 25.15
CA GLU A 47 -5.43 -7.19 24.67
C GLU A 47 -3.90 -7.29 24.54
N ARG A 48 -3.36 -6.93 23.39
CA ARG A 48 -1.91 -6.94 23.15
C ARG A 48 -1.48 -5.79 22.24
N THR A 49 -0.28 -5.28 22.48
CA THR A 49 0.38 -4.33 21.58
C THR A 49 1.59 -5.02 20.95
N MET A 50 1.71 -4.90 19.62
CA MET A 50 2.82 -5.46 18.85
C MET A 50 3.49 -4.35 18.06
N LYS A 51 4.81 -4.43 17.91
CA LYS A 51 5.58 -3.55 17.03
C LYS A 51 6.15 -4.38 15.91
N MET A 52 5.99 -3.94 14.67
CA MET A 52 6.35 -4.68 13.47
C MET A 52 7.10 -3.77 12.50
N GLN A 53 8.02 -4.35 11.75
CA GLN A 53 8.62 -3.70 10.59
C GLN A 53 8.09 -4.38 9.32
N ALA A 54 7.61 -3.59 8.38
CA ALA A 54 7.09 -4.04 7.11
C ALA A 54 7.90 -3.45 5.96
N TRP A 55 8.18 -4.27 4.96
CA TRP A 55 8.72 -3.89 3.66
C TRP A 55 7.73 -4.34 2.59
N ALA A 56 7.34 -3.45 1.70
CA ALA A 56 6.52 -3.79 0.55
C ALA A 56 7.24 -3.38 -0.74
N LYS A 57 7.07 -4.19 -1.79
CA LYS A 57 7.51 -3.91 -3.15
C LYS A 57 6.34 -4.21 -4.08
N GLY A 58 5.72 -3.15 -4.60
CA GLY A 58 4.45 -3.24 -5.33
C GLY A 58 3.32 -3.86 -4.49
N THR A 59 2.43 -4.59 -5.14
CA THR A 59 1.30 -5.31 -4.52
C THR A 59 1.63 -6.74 -4.14
N GLU A 60 2.61 -7.35 -4.80
CA GLU A 60 2.86 -8.80 -4.75
C GLU A 60 3.81 -9.23 -3.65
N ARG A 61 4.75 -8.36 -3.26
CA ARG A 61 5.83 -8.73 -2.35
C ARG A 61 5.75 -7.92 -1.07
N THR A 62 5.57 -8.62 0.05
CA THR A 62 5.51 -8.00 1.37
C THR A 62 6.24 -8.86 2.38
N LEU A 63 7.13 -8.26 3.16
CA LEU A 63 7.80 -8.88 4.29
C LEU A 63 7.38 -8.15 5.56
N VAL A 64 6.89 -8.87 6.56
CA VAL A 64 6.54 -8.30 7.87
C VAL A 64 7.29 -9.07 8.94
N ARG A 65 8.03 -8.36 9.80
CA ARG A 65 8.76 -8.93 10.93
C ARG A 65 8.30 -8.31 12.24
N ILE A 66 7.94 -9.13 13.21
CA ILE A 66 7.60 -8.68 14.56
C ILE A 66 8.88 -8.30 15.30
N LEU A 67 8.89 -7.11 15.89
CA LEU A 67 9.97 -6.58 16.74
C LEU A 67 9.64 -6.76 18.22
N GLU A 68 8.39 -6.53 18.61
CA GLU A 68 7.89 -6.63 19.98
C GLU A 68 6.47 -7.23 19.98
N PRO A 69 6.05 -7.96 21.03
CA PRO A 69 6.78 -8.26 22.28
C PRO A 69 7.84 -9.36 22.12
N ALA A 70 8.75 -9.50 23.09
CA ALA A 70 9.86 -10.46 23.05
C ALA A 70 9.42 -11.92 22.80
N LYS A 71 8.20 -12.27 23.25
CA LYS A 71 7.60 -13.59 23.01
C LYS A 71 7.43 -13.93 21.52
N ASP A 72 7.09 -12.92 20.72
CA ASP A 72 6.77 -13.06 19.30
C ASP A 72 7.84 -12.42 18.40
N ALA A 73 8.87 -11.80 19.00
CA ALA A 73 9.94 -11.11 18.29
C ALA A 73 10.68 -12.06 17.34
N GLY A 74 10.85 -11.61 16.09
CA GLY A 74 11.47 -12.40 15.03
C GLY A 74 10.50 -13.22 14.19
N VAL A 75 9.24 -13.42 14.63
CA VAL A 75 8.22 -14.02 13.77
C VAL A 75 8.08 -13.17 12.52
N THR A 76 8.14 -13.84 11.37
CA THR A 76 8.23 -13.17 10.07
C THR A 76 7.25 -13.80 9.10
N THR A 77 6.46 -12.95 8.44
CA THR A 77 5.54 -13.33 7.37
C THR A 77 6.08 -12.78 6.06
N LEU A 78 6.25 -13.65 5.07
CA LEU A 78 6.63 -13.30 3.72
C LEU A 78 5.48 -13.62 2.77
N LYS A 79 5.02 -12.62 2.05
CA LYS A 79 4.14 -12.74 0.89
C LYS A 79 4.98 -12.55 -0.36
N VAL A 80 4.93 -13.51 -1.27
CA VAL A 80 5.60 -13.47 -2.57
C VAL A 80 4.66 -14.07 -3.62
N ASP A 81 4.35 -13.27 -4.64
CA ASP A 81 3.51 -13.67 -5.77
C ASP A 81 2.11 -14.21 -5.31
N ASP A 82 1.22 -14.55 -6.24
CA ASP A 82 -0.08 -15.19 -5.95
C ASP A 82 0.04 -16.72 -5.87
#